data_AF-A0A5B8M6P9-F1
#
_entry.id   AF-A0A5B8M6P9-F1
#
_cell.length_a   1.000
_cell.length_b   1.000
_cell.length_c   1.000
_cell.angle_alpha   90.00
_cell.angle_beta   90.00
_cell.angle_gamma   90.00
#
_symmetry.space_group_name_H-M   'P 1'
#
loop_
_entity.id
_entity.type
_entity.pdbx_description
1 polymer ?
#
loop_
_entity_poly.entity_id
_entity_poly.type
_entity_poly.pdbx_seq_one_letter_code
_entity_poly.pdbx_strand_id
1 'polypeptide(L)'
;MSETVKAIVYLQVQPEISGYSWERDTIASVKGAKVVGSTQNRSQRPKPGTVEVKLTVEIPKSAFLPLRPEAIVVVPESLTAPHPIEVEAEDANEGDS
;
A
#
# COMPACT_ATOMS: atom_id res chain seq x y z
N MET A 1 12.15 -1.54 -22.92
CA MET A 1 11.12 -0.84 -22.13
C MET A 1 9.85 -1.68 -22.18
N SER A 2 9.27 -2.03 -21.04
CA SER A 2 7.99 -2.76 -20.98
C SER A 2 6.86 -1.87 -21.49
N GLU A 3 6.09 -2.33 -22.48
CA GLU A 3 4.93 -1.59 -22.94
C GLU A 3 3.87 -1.48 -21.83
N THR A 4 3.38 -0.26 -21.56
CA THR A 4 2.34 0.00 -20.56
C THR A 4 1.04 0.47 -21.21
N VAL A 5 -0.06 0.35 -20.49
CA VAL A 5 -1.38 0.93 -20.81
C VAL A 5 -1.86 1.78 -19.66
N LYS A 6 -2.66 2.80 -19.98
CA LYS A 6 -3.19 3.77 -19.00
C LYS A 6 -4.64 3.44 -18.67
N ALA A 7 -4.93 3.26 -17.39
CA ALA A 7 -6.28 3.25 -16.85
C ALA A 7 -6.54 4.58 -16.12
N ILE A 8 -7.69 5.20 -16.34
CA ILE A 8 -8.07 6.44 -15.69
C ILE A 8 -9.29 6.18 -14.82
N VAL A 9 -9.24 6.68 -13.58
CA VAL A 9 -10.38 6.68 -12.66
C VAL A 9 -10.53 8.06 -12.04
N TYR A 10 -11.76 8.49 -11.87
CA TYR A 10 -12.13 9.69 -11.12
C TYR A 10 -12.73 9.24 -9.79
N LEU A 11 -12.17 9.72 -8.69
CA LEU A 11 -12.56 9.37 -7.33
C LEU A 11 -13.19 10.58 -6.65
N GLN A 12 -14.24 10.38 -5.86
CA GLN A 12 -14.74 11.37 -4.91
C GLN A 12 -14.27 10.97 -3.51
N VAL A 13 -13.53 11.87 -2.87
CA VAL A 13 -12.86 11.64 -1.59
C VAL A 13 -13.45 12.57 -0.54
N GLN A 14 -13.82 12.01 0.60
CA GLN A 14 -14.30 12.76 1.76
C GLN A 14 -13.27 12.67 2.89
N PRO A 15 -13.00 13.76 3.63
CA PRO A 15 -12.15 13.70 4.81
C PRO A 15 -12.83 12.89 5.93
N GLU A 16 -12.02 12.20 6.71
CA GLU A 16 -12.43 11.63 8.00
C GLU A 16 -12.05 12.62 9.10
N ILE A 17 -13.06 13.19 9.74
CA ILE A 17 -12.91 14.30 10.69
C ILE A 17 -12.95 13.75 12.12
N SER A 18 -12.04 14.24 12.96
CA SER A 18 -12.00 14.04 14.41
C SER A 18 -13.35 14.39 15.07
N GLY A 19 -13.84 13.55 15.98
CA GLY A 19 -15.13 13.74 16.65
C GLY A 19 -15.18 14.94 17.61
N TYR A 20 -14.01 15.47 18.01
CA TYR A 20 -13.91 16.60 18.93
C TYR A 20 -14.41 17.90 18.28
N SER A 21 -15.43 18.51 18.90
CA SER A 21 -16.18 19.64 18.34
C SER A 21 -15.34 20.90 18.08
N TRP A 22 -14.27 21.10 18.85
CA TRP A 22 -13.42 22.29 18.79
C TRP A 22 -12.39 22.28 17.65
N GLU A 23 -12.15 21.13 17.00
CA GLU A 23 -11.21 21.04 15.88
C GLU A 23 -11.89 21.09 14.51
N ARG A 24 -13.22 20.91 14.43
CA ARG A 24 -13.96 20.49 13.22
C ARG A 24 -13.73 21.29 11.93
N ASP A 25 -13.30 22.55 12.03
CA ASP A 25 -13.03 23.44 10.88
C ASP A 25 -11.54 23.75 10.66
N THR A 26 -10.64 22.98 11.28
CA THR A 26 -9.18 23.13 11.11
C THR A 26 -8.58 21.98 10.32
N ILE A 27 -7.47 22.22 9.62
CA ILE A 27 -6.72 21.16 8.92
C ILE A 27 -6.34 20.02 9.89
N ALA A 28 -6.05 20.36 11.15
CA ALA A 28 -5.69 19.38 12.19
C ALA A 28 -6.79 18.35 12.50
N SER A 29 -8.05 18.66 12.16
CA SER A 29 -9.18 17.75 12.35
C SER A 29 -9.28 16.64 11.31
N VAL A 30 -8.61 16.79 10.16
CA VAL A 30 -8.58 15.76 9.12
C VAL A 30 -7.61 14.66 9.57
N LYS A 31 -8.15 13.51 9.99
CA LYS A 31 -7.36 12.36 10.43
C LYS A 31 -7.12 11.35 9.31
N GLY A 32 -7.95 11.38 8.29
CA GLY A 32 -7.89 10.45 7.17
C GLY A 32 -8.74 10.90 6.01
N ALA A 33 -8.86 10.03 5.02
CA ALA A 33 -9.67 10.25 3.84
C ALA A 33 -10.26 8.92 3.37
N LYS A 34 -11.49 8.95 2.90
CA LYS A 34 -12.19 7.79 2.35
C LYS A 34 -12.76 8.08 0.97
N VAL A 35 -12.73 7.08 0.11
CA VAL A 35 -13.35 7.14 -1.21
C VAL A 35 -14.84 6.85 -1.06
N VAL A 36 -15.68 7.82 -1.44
CA VAL A 36 -17.15 7.71 -1.35
C VAL A 36 -17.81 7.57 -2.73
N GLY A 37 -17.03 7.62 -3.80
CA GLY A 37 -17.49 7.37 -5.15
C GLY A 37 -16.33 7.20 -6.13
N SER A 38 -16.56 6.45 -7.21
CA SER A 38 -15.60 6.28 -8.29
C SER A 38 -16.30 6.12 -9.63
N THR A 39 -15.71 6.66 -10.70
CA THR A 39 -16.19 6.46 -12.07
C THR A 39 -15.02 6.41 -13.05
N GLN A 40 -15.18 5.67 -14.15
CA GLN A 40 -14.15 5.50 -15.19
C GLN A 40 -14.46 6.31 -16.46
N ASN A 41 -15.70 6.79 -16.63
CA ASN A 41 -16.13 7.44 -17.87
C ASN A 41 -15.67 8.89 -17.98
N ARG A 42 -15.98 9.71 -16.96
CA ARG A 42 -15.70 11.16 -16.96
C ARG A 42 -15.71 11.72 -15.54
N SER A 43 -15.06 12.87 -15.37
CA SER A 43 -15.21 13.71 -14.18
C SER A 43 -16.69 14.01 -13.93
N GLN A 44 -17.08 13.96 -12.66
CA GLN A 44 -18.42 14.26 -12.19
C GLN A 44 -18.36 15.42 -11.21
N ARG A 45 -19.43 16.20 -11.16
CA ARG A 45 -19.57 17.25 -10.16
C ARG A 45 -19.38 16.63 -8.75
N PRO A 46 -18.43 17.14 -7.93
CA PRO A 46 -18.23 16.63 -6.59
C PRO A 46 -19.51 16.75 -5.76
N LYS A 47 -19.81 15.75 -4.95
CA LYS A 47 -20.86 15.85 -3.92
C LYS A 47 -20.44 16.85 -2.84
N PRO A 48 -21.39 17.46 -2.10
CA PRO A 48 -21.05 18.33 -0.98
C PRO A 48 -20.10 17.65 0.00
N GLY A 49 -19.05 18.36 0.42
CA GLY A 49 -18.04 17.83 1.34
C GLY A 49 -17.05 16.83 0.72
N THR A 50 -17.01 16.71 -0.61
CA THR A 50 -16.06 15.82 -1.30
C THR A 50 -15.13 16.59 -2.23
N VAL A 51 -13.94 16.05 -2.44
CA VAL A 51 -12.97 16.48 -3.46
C VAL A 51 -12.93 15.43 -4.56
N GLU A 52 -12.87 15.86 -5.82
CA GLU A 52 -12.64 14.95 -6.94
C GLU A 52 -11.15 14.81 -7.24
N VAL A 53 -10.69 13.56 -7.41
CA VAL A 53 -9.31 13.21 -7.72
C VAL A 53 -9.29 12.37 -8.99
N LYS A 54 -8.55 12.82 -10.02
CA LYS A 54 -8.27 12.03 -11.22
C LYS A 54 -6.98 11.24 -11.03
N LEU A 55 -7.07 9.93 -11.09
CA LEU A 55 -5.95 9.02 -10.96
C LEU A 55 -5.70 8.29 -12.28
N THR A 56 -4.45 8.29 -12.73
CA THR A 56 -4.00 7.56 -13.92
C THR A 56 -3.07 6.44 -13.48
N VAL A 57 -3.48 5.19 -13.68
CA VAL A 57 -2.67 4.00 -13.40
C VAL A 57 -1.99 3.58 -14.69
N GLU A 58 -0.67 3.44 -14.66
CA GLU A 58 0.08 2.80 -15.74
C GLU A 58 0.28 1.33 -15.39
N ILE A 59 -0.23 0.44 -16.22
CA ILE A 59 -0.17 -1.02 -16.02
C ILE A 59 0.65 -1.63 -17.15
N PRO A 60 1.68 -2.44 -16.87
CA PRO A 60 2.39 -3.20 -17.89
C PRO A 60 1.43 -4.10 -18.67
N LYS A 61 1.50 -4.09 -20.00
CA LYS A 61 0.64 -4.94 -20.85
C LYS A 61 0.79 -6.42 -20.53
N SER A 62 1.98 -6.84 -20.09
CA SER A 62 2.26 -8.22 -19.67
C SER A 62 1.40 -8.68 -18.50
N ALA A 63 0.93 -7.77 -17.63
CA ALA A 63 0.07 -8.11 -16.49
C ALA A 63 -1.33 -8.62 -16.90
N PHE A 64 -1.77 -8.36 -18.13
CA PHE A 64 -3.05 -8.82 -18.67
C PHE A 64 -2.95 -10.15 -19.42
N LEU A 65 -1.75 -10.71 -19.57
CA LEU A 65 -1.55 -12.00 -20.22
C LEU A 65 -1.60 -13.11 -19.16
N PRO A 66 -2.61 -14.00 -19.18
CA PRO A 66 -2.66 -15.13 -18.24
C PRO A 66 -1.46 -16.05 -18.45
N LEU A 67 -0.89 -16.55 -17.34
CA LEU A 67 0.14 -17.61 -17.30
C LEU A 67 1.53 -17.29 -17.89
N ARG A 68 1.99 -16.02 -17.84
CA ARG A 68 3.43 -15.70 -18.01
C ARG A 68 4.08 -15.40 -16.65
N PRO A 69 4.54 -16.41 -15.89
CA PRO A 69 5.36 -16.18 -14.71
C PRO A 69 6.74 -15.67 -15.15
N GLU A 70 6.94 -14.35 -15.19
CA GLU A 70 8.31 -13.80 -15.26
C GLU A 70 8.87 -13.67 -13.84
N ALA A 71 9.08 -14.80 -13.18
CA ALA A 71 9.99 -14.90 -12.04
C ALA A 71 10.37 -16.38 -11.82
N ILE A 72 11.38 -16.86 -12.54
CA ILE A 72 12.14 -18.01 -12.06
C ILE A 72 13.05 -17.47 -10.95
N VAL A 73 12.71 -17.73 -9.69
CA VAL A 73 13.61 -17.47 -8.56
C VAL A 73 14.63 -18.60 -8.53
N VAL A 74 15.81 -18.36 -9.11
CA VAL A 74 16.96 -19.25 -8.91
C VAL A 74 17.52 -18.94 -7.51
N VAL A 75 17.27 -19.82 -6.55
CA VAL A 75 17.94 -19.73 -5.24
C VAL A 75 19.38 -20.20 -5.44
N PRO A 76 20.39 -19.34 -5.24
CA PRO A 76 21.78 -19.76 -5.33
C PRO A 76 22.10 -20.78 -4.22
N GLU A 77 22.79 -21.87 -4.57
CA GLU A 77 23.18 -22.98 -3.65
C GLU A 77 23.86 -22.50 -2.36
N SER A 78 24.50 -21.33 -2.39
CA SER A 78 25.14 -20.72 -1.22
C SER A 78 24.18 -20.39 -0.08
N LEU A 79 22.87 -20.23 -0.35
CA LEU A 79 21.84 -19.97 0.66
C LEU A 79 21.22 -21.26 1.24
N THR A 80 21.54 -22.42 0.67
CA THR A 80 21.12 -23.74 1.17
C THR A 80 22.17 -24.43 2.02
N ALA A 81 23.35 -23.81 2.20
CA ALA A 81 24.36 -24.32 3.10
C ALA A 81 23.89 -24.15 4.56
N PRO A 82 23.74 -25.23 5.34
CA PRO A 82 23.40 -25.13 6.75
C PRO A 82 24.54 -24.42 7.48
N HIS A 83 24.32 -23.17 7.88
CA HIS A 83 25.22 -22.50 8.82
C HIS A 83 24.97 -23.09 10.21
N PRO A 84 25.98 -23.70 10.87
CA PRO A 84 25.83 -24.13 12.26
C PRO A 84 25.60 -22.88 13.12
N ILE A 85 24.46 -22.85 13.82
CA ILE A 85 24.20 -21.84 14.84
C ILE A 85 24.92 -22.32 16.08
N GLU A 86 26.02 -21.66 16.45
CA GLU A 86 26.63 -21.85 17.76
C GLU A 86 25.76 -21.13 18.78
N VAL A 87 25.17 -21.91 19.69
CA VAL A 87 24.39 -21.41 20.82
C VAL A 87 25.26 -21.55 22.05
N GLU A 88 25.77 -20.44 22.57
CA GLU A 88 26.35 -20.39 23.91
C GLU A 88 25.20 -20.22 24.91
N ALA A 89 25.04 -21.20 25.80
CA ALA A 89 24.10 -21.12 26.91
C ALA A 89 24.87 -20.70 28.16
N GLU A 90 24.53 -19.54 28.73
CA GLU A 90 24.98 -19.15 30.06
C GLU A 90 23.98 -19.69 31.10
N ASP A 91 24.50 -20.35 32.15
CA ASP A 91 23.69 -20.89 33.26
C ASP A 91 23.24 -19.75 34.19
N ALA A 92 21.95 -19.67 34.48
CA ALA A 92 21.34 -18.55 35.20
C ALA A 92 21.56 -18.59 36.74
N ASN A 93 22.43 -19.47 37.25
CA ASN A 93 22.59 -19.71 38.69
C ASN A 93 24.02 -19.58 39.26
N GLU A 94 25.00 -19.06 38.51
CA GLU A 94 26.32 -18.72 39.10
C GLU A 94 26.37 -17.25 39.51
N GLY A 95 26.15 -16.97 40.81
CA GLY A 95 26.59 -15.70 41.38
C GLY A 95 25.81 -15.11 42.56
N ASP A 96 25.09 -15.89 43.35
CA ASP A 96 24.72 -15.49 44.72
C ASP A 96 25.58 -16.33 45.69
N SER A 97 26.78 -15.83 46.00
CA SER A 97 27.68 -16.29 47.08
C SER A 97 28.74 -15.22 47.39
#